data_AF-A0A9Q0RB06-F1
#
_entry.id   AF-A0A9Q0RB06-F1
#
_cell.length_a   1.000
_cell.length_b   1.000
_cell.length_c   1.000
_cell.angle_alpha   90.00
_cell.angle_beta   90.00
_cell.angle_gamma   90.00
#
_symmetry.space_group_name_H-M   'P 1'
#
loop_
_entity.id
_entity.type
_entity.pdbx_description
1 polymer ?
#
loop_
_entity_poly.entity_id
_entity_poly.type
_entity_poly.pdbx_seq_one_letter_code
_entity_poly.pdbx_strand_id
1 'polypeptide(L)'
;MNEILFFGLNKNPILFKNKPNIITKPIQFKFENENENENENENENENENENEKQIKQISSGFYSTIFLFKNGKAIEYLSQNDSNQKPEKIQIEENIQKVTAGYLNEAILTIEGNVFAKGKDINPKHPNKFINISSLIKDKNDRIIEDIVSGSSSIYLLTSNQNAYGIGDNYDWPTWIKF
;
A
#
# COMPACT_ATOMS: atom_id res chain seq x y z
N MET A 1 -6.55 7.37 20.57
CA MET A 1 -5.58 6.23 20.52
C MET A 1 -6.20 5.06 19.74
N ASN A 2 -5.61 4.61 18.62
CA ASN A 2 -6.14 3.52 17.79
C ASN A 2 -5.22 2.30 17.84
N GLU A 3 -5.78 1.14 18.18
CA GLU A 3 -5.07 -0.14 18.27
C GLU A 3 -5.37 -1.01 17.05
N ILE A 4 -4.37 -1.72 16.52
CA ILE A 4 -4.54 -2.64 15.38
C ILE A 4 -3.84 -3.97 15.73
N LEU A 5 -4.52 -5.07 15.43
CA LEU A 5 -4.06 -6.43 15.69
C LEU A 5 -3.66 -7.13 14.37
N PHE A 6 -2.48 -7.76 14.32
CA PHE A 6 -2.05 -8.62 13.21
C PHE A 6 -1.82 -10.07 13.64
N PHE A 7 -2.11 -11.02 12.75
CA PHE A 7 -1.82 -12.45 12.91
C PHE A 7 -0.79 -12.91 11.86
N GLY A 8 0.40 -13.33 12.30
CA GLY A 8 1.41 -13.96 11.43
C GLY A 8 1.39 -15.49 11.54
N LEU A 9 1.64 -16.22 10.45
CA LEU A 9 1.81 -17.68 10.46
C LEU A 9 3.30 -18.02 10.53
N ASN A 10 3.73 -18.72 11.59
CA ASN A 10 5.10 -19.19 11.73
C ASN A 10 5.26 -20.61 11.12
N LYS A 11 6.29 -20.81 10.29
CA LYS A 11 6.55 -22.09 9.58
C LYS A 11 7.52 -22.97 10.36
N ASN A 12 7.00 -24.09 10.88
CA ASN A 12 7.68 -25.39 10.91
C ASN A 12 6.57 -26.44 10.87
N PRO A 13 6.49 -27.32 9.85
CA PRO A 13 5.47 -28.35 9.82
C PRO A 13 5.85 -29.44 10.81
N ILE A 14 5.43 -29.31 12.07
CA ILE A 14 5.41 -30.44 12.98
C ILE A 14 4.10 -31.18 12.73
N LEU A 15 4.21 -32.42 12.26
CA LEU A 15 3.10 -33.32 12.05
C LEU A 15 2.42 -33.59 13.40
N PHE A 16 1.36 -32.86 13.73
CA PHE A 16 0.52 -33.17 14.89
C PHE A 16 -0.90 -33.48 14.43
N LYS A 17 -1.26 -34.76 14.53
CA LYS A 17 -2.65 -35.16 14.73
C LYS A 17 -3.15 -34.41 15.98
N ASN A 18 -4.29 -33.74 15.85
CA ASN A 18 -5.03 -32.96 16.86
C ASN A 18 -4.79 -31.44 16.85
N LYS A 19 -5.87 -30.74 16.44
CA LYS A 19 -6.25 -29.32 16.58
C LYS A 19 -5.12 -28.27 16.46
N PRO A 20 -5.17 -27.36 15.46
CA PRO A 20 -4.19 -26.28 15.38
C PRO A 20 -4.37 -25.35 16.59
N ASN A 21 -3.44 -25.44 17.55
CA ASN A 21 -3.23 -24.40 18.54
C ASN A 21 -2.61 -23.20 17.81
N ILE A 22 -3.47 -22.33 17.30
CA ILE A 22 -3.08 -20.99 16.84
C ILE A 22 -2.85 -20.16 18.11
N ILE A 23 -1.63 -20.23 18.64
CA ILE A 23 -1.15 -19.27 19.63
C ILE A 23 -0.19 -18.35 18.89
N THR A 24 -0.70 -17.21 18.45
CA THR A 24 0.17 -16.06 18.15
C THR A 24 -0.32 -14.91 19.00
N LYS A 25 0.57 -14.42 19.88
CA LYS A 25 0.31 -13.17 20.59
C LYS A 25 0.14 -12.07 19.52
N PRO A 26 -0.83 -11.17 19.67
CA PRO A 26 -0.95 -10.06 18.75
C PRO A 26 0.35 -9.26 18.72
N ILE A 27 0.89 -9.03 17.52
CA ILE A 27 1.99 -8.08 17.35
C ILE A 27 1.35 -6.69 17.36
N GLN A 28 1.67 -5.92 18.39
CA GLN A 28 1.18 -4.55 18.58
C GLN A 28 2.23 -3.59 18.03
N PHE A 29 1.87 -2.82 16.99
CA PHE A 29 2.72 -1.74 16.50
C PHE A 29 2.30 -0.43 17.17
N LYS A 30 3.24 0.23 17.83
CA LYS A 30 3.14 1.64 18.21
C LYS A 30 3.85 2.45 17.15
N PHE A 31 3.14 3.39 16.53
CA PHE A 31 3.73 4.35 15.60
C PHE A 31 4.23 5.54 16.42
N GLU A 32 5.52 5.55 16.73
CA GLU A 32 6.20 6.67 17.38
C GLU A 32 6.90 7.51 16.31
N ASN A 33 6.82 8.85 16.41
CA ASN A 33 7.50 9.77 15.50
C ASN A 33 9.01 9.66 15.71
N GLU A 34 9.77 9.38 14.66
CA GLU A 34 11.21 9.68 14.63
C GLU A 34 11.39 11.18 14.41
N ASN A 35 11.19 11.97 15.48
CA ASN A 35 11.73 13.31 15.61
C ASN A 35 12.64 13.34 16.85
N GLU A 36 13.62 12.44 16.88
CA GLU A 36 14.79 12.60 17.74
C GLU A 36 15.75 13.58 17.05
N ASN A 37 15.45 14.87 17.17
CA ASN A 37 16.49 15.88 17.16
C ASN A 37 16.40 16.60 18.51
N GLU A 38 17.32 16.25 19.40
CA GLU A 38 17.62 17.02 20.60
C GLU A 38 18.05 18.43 20.18
N ASN A 39 17.10 19.36 20.22
CA ASN A 39 17.43 20.77 20.40
C ASN A 39 16.31 21.41 21.21
N GLU A 40 16.62 21.64 22.49
CA GLU A 40 15.83 22.48 23.38
C GLU A 40 15.75 23.89 22.80
N ASN A 41 14.65 24.22 22.12
CA ASN A 41 14.18 25.60 22.07
C ASN A 41 12.69 25.70 21.72
N GLU A 42 11.96 26.05 22.77
CA GLU A 42 10.62 26.65 22.89
C GLU A 42 9.70 26.76 21.66
N ASN A 43 8.54 26.11 21.83
CA ASN A 43 7.22 26.63 21.49
C ASN A 43 6.75 26.48 20.04
N GLU A 44 6.41 25.25 19.64
CA GLU A 44 5.34 25.02 18.67
C GLU A 44 4.33 24.01 19.23
N ASN A 45 3.06 24.36 19.08
CA ASN A 45 1.89 23.71 19.63
C ASN A 45 1.69 22.35 18.95
N GLU A 46 2.30 21.30 19.48
CA GLU A 46 2.10 19.90 19.04
C GLU A 46 0.72 19.38 19.46
N ASN A 47 -0.32 19.96 18.89
CA ASN A 47 -1.63 19.34 18.82
C ASN A 47 -1.85 18.87 17.37
N GLU A 48 -0.96 17.98 16.91
CA GLU A 48 -1.24 17.15 15.74
C GLU A 48 -2.53 16.40 16.03
N ASN A 49 -3.61 16.83 15.37
CA ASN A 49 -4.97 16.41 15.62
C ASN A 49 -5.05 14.87 15.60
N GLU A 50 -5.43 14.21 16.71
CA GLU A 50 -5.47 12.74 16.80
C GLU A 50 -6.28 12.06 15.68
N ASN A 51 -7.15 12.81 15.01
CA ASN A 51 -7.87 12.39 13.80
C ASN A 51 -6.97 12.07 12.60
N GLU A 52 -5.78 12.66 12.50
CA GLU A 52 -4.86 12.50 11.38
C GLU A 52 -4.18 11.13 11.35
N LYS A 53 -4.04 10.48 12.51
CA LYS A 53 -3.45 9.14 12.66
C LYS A 53 -4.50 8.03 12.59
N GLN A 54 -5.75 8.35 12.27
CA GLN A 54 -6.80 7.35 12.08
C GLN A 54 -6.67 6.69 10.71
N ILE A 55 -6.78 5.36 10.68
CA ILE A 55 -6.79 4.61 9.43
C ILE A 55 -8.11 4.82 8.72
N LYS A 56 -8.01 5.20 7.46
CA LYS A 56 -9.10 5.30 6.49
C LYS A 56 -9.30 3.98 5.75
N GLN A 57 -8.22 3.32 5.33
CA GLN A 57 -8.28 2.11 4.53
C GLN A 57 -7.08 1.20 4.83
N ILE A 58 -7.30 -0.11 4.75
CA ILE A 58 -6.25 -1.14 4.76
C ILE A 58 -6.37 -1.92 3.47
N SER A 59 -5.24 -2.22 2.82
CA SER A 59 -5.18 -3.17 1.71
C SER A 59 -4.06 -4.16 1.96
N SER A 60 -4.39 -5.45 1.91
CA SER A 60 -3.45 -6.53 2.19
C SER A 60 -3.26 -7.38 0.95
N GLY A 61 -2.03 -7.40 0.46
CA GLY A 61 -1.54 -8.29 -0.56
C GLY A 61 -0.85 -9.50 0.07
N PHE A 62 -0.16 -10.29 -0.75
CA PHE A 62 0.48 -11.51 -0.23
C PHE A 62 1.76 -11.24 0.56
N TYR A 63 2.55 -10.26 0.12
CA TYR A 63 3.81 -9.88 0.75
C TYR A 63 3.80 -8.49 1.38
N SER A 64 2.67 -7.77 1.32
CA SER A 64 2.59 -6.42 1.84
C SER A 64 1.20 -6.09 2.36
N THR A 65 1.15 -5.14 3.29
CA THR A 65 -0.09 -4.52 3.73
C THR A 65 0.12 -3.02 3.79
N ILE A 66 -0.76 -2.27 3.13
CA ILE A 66 -0.74 -0.81 3.08
C ILE A 66 -1.83 -0.26 3.98
N PHE A 67 -1.46 0.71 4.80
CA PHE A 67 -2.37 1.47 5.67
C PHE A 67 -2.46 2.89 5.15
N LEU A 68 -3.66 3.30 4.77
CA LEU A 68 -3.97 4.67 4.39
C LEU A 68 -4.62 5.37 5.58
N PHE A 69 -4.07 6.51 5.96
CA PHE A 69 -4.57 7.35 7.04
C PHE A 69 -5.55 8.41 6.50
N LYS A 70 -6.38 8.97 7.40
CA LYS A 70 -7.34 10.03 7.07
C LYS A 70 -6.67 11.33 6.62
N ASN A 71 -5.43 11.57 7.02
CA ASN A 71 -4.63 12.71 6.55
C ASN A 71 -4.08 12.54 5.12
N GLY A 72 -4.40 11.44 4.42
CA GLY A 72 -3.95 11.20 3.06
C GLY A 72 -2.50 10.71 2.95
N LYS A 73 -1.86 10.31 4.06
CA LYS A 73 -0.56 9.63 4.02
C LYS A 73 -0.74 8.12 4.17
N ALA A 74 0.24 7.36 3.70
CA ALA A 74 0.23 5.91 3.78
C ALA A 74 1.56 5.35 4.26
N ILE A 75 1.48 4.21 4.93
CA ILE A 75 2.62 3.37 5.28
C ILE A 75 2.42 1.99 4.69
N GLU A 76 3.53 1.29 4.50
CA GLU A 76 3.56 -0.07 4.01
C GLU A 76 4.26 -0.96 5.04
N TYR A 77 3.69 -2.13 5.29
CA TYR A 77 4.32 -3.20 6.04
C TYR A 77 4.61 -4.35 5.08
N LEU A 78 5.88 -4.68 4.92
CA LEU A 78 6.33 -5.80 4.11
C LEU A 78 6.38 -7.08 4.96
N SER A 79 5.62 -8.10 4.55
CA SER A 79 5.72 -9.46 5.08
C SER A 79 6.83 -10.21 4.34
N GLN A 80 8.08 -9.81 4.58
CA GLN A 80 9.22 -10.67 4.29
C GLN A 80 9.52 -11.50 5.56
N ASN A 81 10.28 -12.59 5.44
CA ASN A 81 10.58 -13.52 6.55
C ASN A 81 11.46 -12.90 7.67
N ASP A 82 11.44 -11.58 7.84
CA ASP A 82 12.15 -10.85 8.87
C ASP A 82 11.17 -10.33 9.92
N SER A 83 11.26 -10.90 11.13
CA SER A 83 10.43 -10.51 12.27
C SER A 83 10.71 -9.08 12.77
N ASN A 84 11.77 -8.43 12.28
CA ASN A 84 12.15 -7.08 12.67
C ASN A 84 11.78 -6.01 11.62
N GLN A 85 11.08 -6.39 10.55
CA GLN A 85 10.67 -5.43 9.52
C GLN A 85 9.73 -4.39 10.15
N LYS A 86 10.10 -3.11 10.02
CA LYS A 86 9.29 -1.98 10.47
C LYS A 86 8.38 -1.50 9.33
N PRO A 87 7.19 -0.96 9.64
CA PRO A 87 6.42 -0.22 8.66
C PRO A 87 7.21 0.95 8.10
N GLU A 88 7.16 1.17 6.79
CA GLU A 88 7.85 2.25 6.10
C GLU A 88 6.84 3.26 5.55
N LYS A 89 7.19 4.55 5.60
CA LYS A 89 6.37 5.60 4.97
C LYS A 89 6.47 5.50 3.47
N ILE A 90 5.32 5.53 2.79
CA ILE A 90 5.30 5.61 1.34
C ILE A 90 5.65 7.03 0.91
N GLN A 91 6.73 7.17 0.12
CA GLN A 91 7.28 8.45 -0.35
C GLN A 91 6.52 8.96 -1.57
N ILE A 92 5.25 9.35 -1.37
CA ILE A 92 4.44 10.09 -2.34
C ILE A 92 4.03 11.40 -1.67
N GLU A 93 4.37 12.52 -2.31
CA GLU A 93 4.12 13.87 -1.78
C GLU A 93 2.62 14.22 -1.82
N GLU A 94 1.92 13.78 -2.87
CA GLU A 94 0.49 13.98 -3.06
C GLU A 94 -0.35 13.29 -1.97
N ASN A 95 -1.52 13.86 -1.67
CA ASN A 95 -2.45 13.23 -0.74
C ASN A 95 -3.12 12.01 -1.40
N ILE A 96 -3.14 10.91 -0.67
CA ILE A 96 -3.61 9.61 -1.12
C ILE A 96 -5.11 9.47 -0.86
N GLN A 97 -5.84 9.09 -1.90
CA GLN A 97 -7.27 8.80 -1.87
C GLN A 97 -7.54 7.33 -1.56
N LYS A 98 -6.83 6.42 -2.25
CA LYS A 98 -7.04 4.96 -2.19
C LYS A 98 -5.73 4.20 -2.36
N VAL A 99 -5.65 3.03 -1.72
CA VAL A 99 -4.53 2.09 -1.84
C VAL A 99 -5.02 0.70 -2.24
N THR A 100 -4.19 -0.06 -2.94
CA THR A 100 -4.44 -1.48 -3.25
C THR A 100 -3.12 -2.28 -3.29
N ALA A 101 -3.15 -3.50 -2.77
CA ALA A 101 -2.03 -4.42 -2.73
C ALA A 101 -2.44 -5.79 -3.30
N GLY A 102 -1.67 -6.30 -4.26
CA GLY A 102 -1.83 -7.58 -4.93
C GLY A 102 -0.85 -8.65 -4.44
N TYR A 103 -0.56 -9.66 -5.28
CA TYR A 103 0.45 -10.67 -4.94
C TYR A 103 1.87 -10.12 -5.13
N LEU A 104 2.15 -9.45 -6.26
CA LEU A 104 3.47 -8.89 -6.61
C LEU A 104 3.44 -7.42 -7.02
N ASN A 105 2.33 -6.73 -6.76
CA ASN A 105 2.14 -5.34 -7.15
C ASN A 105 1.40 -4.56 -6.08
N GLU A 106 1.57 -3.25 -6.13
CA GLU A 106 0.86 -2.29 -5.29
C GLU A 106 0.55 -1.04 -6.12
N ALA A 107 -0.57 -0.41 -5.82
CA ALA A 107 -0.96 0.84 -6.44
C ALA A 107 -1.59 1.82 -5.46
N ILE A 108 -1.39 3.09 -5.75
CA ILE A 108 -1.81 4.23 -4.95
C ILE A 108 -2.47 5.23 -5.88
N LEU A 109 -3.69 5.63 -5.53
CA LEU A 109 -4.45 6.66 -6.20
C LEU A 109 -4.44 7.92 -5.33
N THR A 110 -4.00 9.03 -5.90
CA THR A 110 -4.00 10.34 -5.23
C THR A 110 -5.33 11.05 -5.43
N ILE A 111 -5.61 12.06 -4.60
CA ILE A 111 -6.82 12.89 -4.70
C ILE A 111 -6.88 13.65 -6.04
N GLU A 112 -5.73 13.92 -6.65
CA GLU A 112 -5.64 14.56 -7.97
C GLU A 112 -5.90 13.61 -9.14
N GLY A 113 -6.12 12.31 -8.85
CA GLY A 113 -6.38 11.30 -9.87
C GLY A 113 -5.11 10.70 -10.48
N ASN A 114 -3.93 10.94 -9.90
CA ASN A 114 -2.70 10.29 -10.33
C ASN A 114 -2.58 8.89 -9.73
N VAL A 115 -2.00 7.97 -10.49
CA VAL A 115 -1.74 6.61 -10.00
C VAL A 115 -0.26 6.32 -9.99
N PHE A 116 0.23 5.93 -8.82
CA PHE A 116 1.58 5.43 -8.62
C PHE A 116 1.52 3.93 -8.37
N ALA A 117 2.34 3.17 -9.08
CA ALA A 117 2.39 1.72 -8.91
C ALA A 117 3.82 1.21 -8.86
N LYS A 118 3.99 0.09 -8.16
CA LYS A 118 5.23 -0.69 -8.14
C LYS A 118 4.90 -2.18 -8.27
N GLY A 119 5.91 -2.98 -8.58
CA GLY A 119 5.78 -4.41 -8.80
C GLY A 119 6.69 -4.89 -9.93
N LYS A 120 7.01 -6.18 -9.93
CA LYS A 120 7.93 -6.78 -10.91
C LYS A 120 7.46 -6.60 -12.35
N ASP A 121 6.16 -6.75 -12.58
CA ASP A 121 5.56 -6.65 -13.91
C ASP A 121 5.17 -5.22 -14.29
N ILE A 122 5.41 -4.26 -13.39
CA ILE A 122 5.17 -2.82 -13.58
C ILE A 122 6.48 -2.10 -13.87
N ASN A 123 7.51 -2.35 -13.05
CA ASN A 123 8.83 -1.77 -13.19
C ASN A 123 9.91 -2.84 -12.99
N PRO A 124 10.22 -3.65 -14.01
CA PRO A 124 11.14 -4.79 -13.87
C PRO A 124 12.54 -4.40 -13.38
N LYS A 125 13.01 -3.18 -13.68
CA LYS A 125 14.32 -2.68 -13.26
C LYS A 125 14.36 -2.28 -11.79
N HIS A 126 13.25 -1.74 -11.27
CA HIS A 126 13.12 -1.26 -9.90
C HIS A 126 11.75 -1.65 -9.32
N PRO A 127 11.51 -2.94 -9.05
CA PRO A 127 10.19 -3.46 -8.70
C PRO A 127 9.63 -2.90 -7.39
N ASN A 128 10.50 -2.41 -6.51
CA ASN A 128 10.11 -1.81 -5.23
C ASN A 128 9.90 -0.29 -5.30
N LYS A 129 10.06 0.33 -6.47
CA LYS A 129 9.94 1.78 -6.64
C LYS A 129 8.62 2.14 -7.30
N PHE A 130 7.83 2.96 -6.63
CA PHE A 130 6.64 3.57 -7.20
C PHE A 130 6.98 4.44 -8.41
N ILE A 131 6.24 4.25 -9.50
CA ILE A 131 6.29 5.07 -10.71
C ILE A 131 4.89 5.57 -11.06
N ASN A 132 4.79 6.77 -11.62
CA ASN A 132 3.51 7.32 -12.07
C ASN A 132 3.07 6.59 -13.36
N ILE A 133 2.04 5.74 -13.24
CA ILE A 133 1.48 4.98 -14.37
C ILE A 133 0.32 5.70 -15.06
N SER A 134 -0.30 6.73 -14.46
CA SER A 134 -1.33 7.54 -15.17
C SER A 134 -0.73 8.28 -16.36
N SER A 135 0.55 8.65 -16.28
CA SER A 135 1.32 9.25 -17.39
C SER A 135 1.43 8.37 -18.64
N LEU A 136 1.24 7.05 -18.50
CA LEU A 136 1.32 6.08 -19.60
C LEU A 136 0.03 6.04 -20.43
N ILE A 137 -1.09 6.58 -19.91
CA ILE A 137 -2.34 6.69 -20.64
C ILE A 137 -2.19 7.75 -21.73
N LYS A 138 -2.26 7.28 -22.99
CA LYS A 138 -2.05 8.11 -24.18
C LYS A 138 -3.17 9.11 -24.41
N ASP A 139 -4.41 8.71 -24.16
CA ASP A 139 -5.55 9.61 -24.26
C ASP A 139 -5.52 10.58 -23.07
N LYS A 140 -5.34 11.87 -23.37
CA LYS A 140 -5.24 12.90 -22.32
C LYS A 140 -6.55 13.08 -21.57
N ASN A 141 -7.68 12.78 -22.19
CA ASN A 141 -8.99 12.88 -21.54
C ASN A 141 -9.14 11.82 -20.43
N ASP A 142 -8.40 10.71 -20.53
CA ASP A 142 -8.50 9.55 -19.64
C ASP A 142 -7.45 9.53 -18.50
N ARG A 143 -6.77 10.65 -18.26
CA ARG A 143 -5.68 10.71 -17.27
C ARG A 143 -6.13 10.85 -15.83
N ILE A 144 -7.38 11.27 -15.60
CA ILE A 144 -7.96 11.35 -14.27
C ILE A 144 -8.55 9.99 -13.91
N ILE A 145 -7.90 9.31 -12.97
CA ILE A 145 -8.32 8.01 -12.45
C ILE A 145 -9.23 8.22 -11.25
N GLU A 146 -10.36 7.52 -11.22
CA GLU A 146 -11.32 7.55 -10.11
C GLU A 146 -11.22 6.32 -9.22
N ASP A 147 -10.81 5.19 -9.78
CA ASP A 147 -10.64 3.98 -9.00
C ASP A 147 -9.48 3.08 -9.44
N ILE A 148 -8.96 2.31 -8.48
CA ILE A 148 -7.90 1.32 -8.67
C ILE A 148 -8.21 0.01 -7.96
N VAL A 149 -7.81 -1.10 -8.57
CA VAL A 149 -7.83 -2.44 -7.97
C VAL A 149 -6.62 -3.26 -8.41
N SER A 150 -6.09 -4.09 -7.51
CA SER A 150 -5.00 -5.03 -7.82
C SER A 150 -5.53 -6.45 -7.97
N GLY A 151 -5.08 -7.12 -9.03
CA GLY A 151 -5.05 -8.58 -9.13
C GLY A 151 -3.73 -9.14 -8.59
N SER A 152 -3.43 -10.40 -8.91
CA SER A 152 -2.18 -11.05 -8.49
C SER A 152 -0.94 -10.34 -9.06
N SER A 153 -0.90 -10.17 -10.38
CA SER A 153 0.22 -9.56 -11.12
C SER A 153 -0.20 -8.39 -12.01
N SER A 154 -1.46 -7.98 -11.93
CA SER A 154 -2.05 -6.88 -12.70
C SER A 154 -2.67 -5.82 -11.79
N ILE A 155 -2.77 -4.60 -12.31
CA ILE A 155 -3.49 -3.47 -11.72
C ILE A 155 -4.49 -2.98 -12.76
N TYR A 156 -5.71 -2.70 -12.32
CA TYR A 156 -6.76 -2.12 -13.16
C TYR A 156 -7.13 -0.73 -12.65
N LEU A 157 -7.37 0.18 -13.60
CA LEU A 157 -7.67 1.58 -13.39
C LEU A 157 -9.03 1.90 -14.02
N LEU A 158 -9.88 2.66 -13.34
CA LEU A 158 -11.11 3.23 -13.89
C LEU A 158 -10.94 4.73 -14.03
N THR A 159 -11.12 5.26 -15.23
CA THR A 159 -11.03 6.70 -15.50
C THR A 159 -12.38 7.39 -15.28
N SER A 160 -12.34 8.71 -15.09
CA SER A 160 -13.55 9.55 -14.99
C SER A 160 -14.45 9.55 -16.23
N ASN A 161 -13.93 9.14 -17.39
CA ASN A 161 -14.75 8.94 -18.59
C ASN A 161 -15.28 7.50 -18.71
N GLN A 162 -15.23 6.72 -17.62
CA GLN A 162 -15.70 5.35 -17.55
C GLN A 162 -14.93 4.37 -18.45
N ASN A 163 -13.69 4.69 -18.82
CA ASN A 163 -12.80 3.76 -19.50
C ASN A 163 -12.01 2.95 -18.46
N ALA A 164 -11.76 1.67 -18.74
CA ALA A 164 -10.91 0.85 -17.89
C ALA A 164 -9.59 0.51 -18.59
N TYR A 165 -8.51 0.53 -17.81
CA TYR A 165 -7.16 0.18 -18.25
C TYR A 165 -6.59 -0.91 -17.34
N GLY A 166 -5.83 -1.84 -17.91
CA GLY A 166 -5.06 -2.83 -17.14
C GLY A 166 -3.58 -2.72 -17.47
N ILE A 167 -2.71 -2.85 -16.46
CA ILE A 167 -1.25 -2.95 -16.58
C ILE A 167 -0.75 -4.13 -15.75
N GLY A 168 0.37 -4.71 -16.16
CA GLY A 168 1.01 -5.86 -15.51
C GLY A 168 0.78 -7.17 -16.26
N ASP A 169 1.16 -8.28 -15.64
CA ASP A 169 1.05 -9.59 -16.26
C ASP A 169 -0.39 -10.13 -16.11
N ASN A 170 -0.96 -10.50 -17.24
CA ASN A 170 -2.18 -11.25 -17.34
C ASN A 170 -1.86 -12.39 -18.29
N TYR A 171 -1.50 -13.55 -17.75
CA TYR A 171 -0.96 -14.79 -18.37
C TYR A 171 -1.33 -15.09 -19.85
N ASP A 172 -2.39 -14.49 -20.39
CA ASP A 172 -2.86 -14.65 -21.77
C ASP A 172 -2.72 -13.42 -22.71
N TRP A 173 -2.53 -12.15 -22.30
CA TRP A 173 -2.50 -10.99 -23.21
C TRP A 173 -1.62 -9.78 -22.79
N PRO A 174 -1.14 -8.95 -23.75
CA PRO A 174 -0.31 -7.79 -23.45
C PRO A 174 -1.00 -6.68 -22.66
N THR A 175 -0.13 -5.88 -22.05
CA THR A 175 -0.24 -4.91 -20.94
C THR A 175 -1.11 -3.66 -21.11
N TRP A 176 -2.04 -3.61 -22.07
CA TRP A 176 -2.97 -2.47 -22.22
C TRP A 176 -4.27 -2.92 -22.87
N ILE A 177 -5.26 -3.29 -22.06
CA ILE A 177 -6.61 -3.56 -22.55
C ILE A 177 -7.47 -2.36 -22.17
N LYS A 178 -7.95 -1.62 -23.19
CA LYS A 178 -9.10 -0.74 -23.05
C LYS A 178 -10.33 -1.64 -23.14
N PHE A 179 -11.12 -1.70 -22.07
CA PHE A 179 -12.43 -2.37 -22.08
C PHE A 179 -13.51 -1.40 -22.58
#